data_AF-I4BNI3-F1
#
_entry.id   AF-I4BNI3-F1
#
_cell.length_a   1.000
_cell.length_b   1.000
_cell.length_c   1.000
_cell.angle_alpha   90.00
_cell.angle_beta   90.00
_cell.angle_gamma   90.00
#
_symmetry.space_group_name_H-M   'P 1'
#
loop_
_entity.id
_entity.type
_entity.pdbx_description
1 polymer ?
#
loop_
_entity_poly.entity_id
_entity_poly.type
_entity_poly.pdbx_seq_one_letter_code
_entity_poly.pdbx_strand_id
1 'polypeptide(L)' 'MERNNNPPPTPEDATKATEEQRELQDKLEHQNEDPEAPAATQSYRQIPDES' A
#
# COMPACT_ATOMS: atom_id res chain seq x y z
N MET A 1 25.45 -2.23 4.11
CA MET A 1 24.06 -2.70 4.28
C MET A 1 23.97 -4.09 3.70
N GLU A 2 23.79 -5.09 4.55
CA GLU A 2 23.64 -6.49 4.13
C GLU A 2 22.25 -6.66 3.53
N ARG A 3 22.18 -7.03 2.24
CA ARG A 3 20.92 -7.31 1.57
C ARG A 3 20.53 -8.73 1.94
N ASN A 4 19.53 -8.88 2.80
CA ASN A 4 18.92 -10.17 3.09
C ASN A 4 18.33 -10.71 1.78
N ASN A 5 19.08 -11.57 1.08
CA ASN A 5 18.72 -12.14 -0.23
C ASN A 5 17.79 -13.35 -0.10
N ASN A 6 17.22 -13.60 1.09
CA ASN A 6 16.30 -14.70 1.26
C ASN A 6 14.88 -14.19 0.95
N PRO A 7 14.27 -14.60 -0.18
CA PRO A 7 12.89 -14.21 -0.46
C PRO A 7 11.98 -14.76 0.66
N PRO A 8 10.88 -14.07 0.96
CA PRO A 8 9.90 -14.59 1.90
C PRO A 8 9.38 -15.95 1.40
N PRO A 9 8.97 -16.85 2.33
CA PRO A 9 8.42 -18.13 1.96
C PRO A 9 7.21 -17.96 1.04
N THR A 10 7.09 -18.85 0.05
CA THR A 10 5.94 -18.90 -0.85
C THR A 10 4.67 -19.14 -0.02
N PRO A 11 3.61 -18.35 -0.18
CA PRO A 11 2.38 -18.53 0.57
C PRO A 11 1.69 -19.85 0.20
N GLU A 12 1.05 -20.50 1.17
CA GLU A 12 0.25 -21.72 0.95
C GLU A 12 -0.92 -21.45 -0.02
N ASP A 13 -1.50 -20.26 0.04
CA ASP A 13 -2.57 -19.80 -0.83
C ASP A 13 -2.36 -18.31 -1.16
N ALA A 14 -1.97 -18.03 -2.41
CA ALA A 14 -1.71 -16.68 -2.90
C ALA A 14 -2.98 -15.83 -3.08
N THR A 15 -4.18 -16.41 -2.93
CA THR A 15 -5.45 -15.68 -2.96
C THR A 15 -5.79 -15.04 -1.60
N LYS A 16 -5.09 -15.45 -0.54
CA LYS A 16 -5.31 -14.98 0.82
C LYS A 16 -4.17 -14.06 1.24
N ALA A 17 -4.53 -12.88 1.76
CA ALA A 17 -3.58 -12.03 2.46
C ALA A 17 -3.08 -12.73 3.75
N THR A 18 -1.83 -12.47 4.12
CA THR A 18 -1.32 -12.80 5.46
C THR A 18 -1.95 -11.88 6.52
N GLU A 19 -1.79 -12.22 7.79
CA GLU A 19 -2.33 -11.39 8.87
C GLU A 19 -1.65 -10.02 8.92
N GLU A 20 -0.32 -9.99 8.83
CA GLU A 20 0.45 -8.74 8.76
C GLU A 20 0.02 -7.87 7.56
N GLN A 21 -0.29 -8.49 6.42
CA GLN A 21 -0.78 -7.77 5.25
C GLN A 21 -2.19 -7.22 5.46
N ARG A 22 -3.07 -7.96 6.16
CA ARG A 22 -4.42 -7.48 6.53
C ARG A 22 -4.34 -6.28 7.47
N GLU A 23 -3.54 -6.37 8.53
CA GLU A 23 -3.34 -5.27 9.47
C GLU A 23 -2.76 -4.03 8.79
N LEU A 24 -1.79 -4.23 7.88
CA LEU A 24 -1.22 -3.13 7.10
C LEU A 24 -2.26 -2.50 6.18
N GLN A 25 -3.06 -3.30 5.47
CA GLN A 25 -4.12 -2.80 4.61
C GLN A 25 -5.15 -1.99 5.40
N ASP A 26 -5.60 -2.48 6.55
CA ASP A 26 -6.54 -1.77 7.42
C ASP A 26 -5.97 -0.40 7.82
N LYS A 27 -4.70 -0.34 8.22
CA LYS A 27 -4.02 0.93 8.51
C LYS A 27 -3.96 1.88 7.31
N LEU A 28 -3.80 1.36 6.09
CA LEU A 28 -3.71 2.17 4.86
C LEU A 28 -5.10 2.67 4.43
N GLU A 29 -6.15 1.88 4.59
CA GLU A 29 -7.50 2.20 4.13
C GLU A 29 -8.08 3.43 4.87
N HIS A 30 -7.77 3.56 6.16
CA HIS A 30 -8.14 4.72 6.99
C HIS A 30 -7.25 5.96 6.75
N GLN A 31 -6.19 5.89 5.92
CA GLN A 31 -5.37 7.08 5.61
C GLN A 31 -6.12 8.12 4.77
N ASN A 32 -7.19 7.73 4.07
CA ASN A 32 -8.02 8.67 3.33
C ASN A 32 -8.91 9.54 4.24
N GLU A 33 -9.00 9.20 5.53
CA GLU A 33 -9.66 10.03 6.53
C GLU A 33 -8.71 11.09 7.13
N ASP A 34 -7.44 11.11 6.73
CA ASP A 34 -6.49 12.14 7.12
C ASP A 34 -6.66 13.39 6.22
N PRO A 35 -7.22 14.50 6.74
CA PRO A 35 -7.39 15.72 5.98
C PRO A 35 -6.06 16.39 5.58
N GLU A 36 -4.97 16.03 6.26
CA GLU A 36 -3.61 16.52 5.98
C GLU A 36 -2.83 15.57 5.04
N ALA A 37 -3.46 14.49 4.55
CA ALA A 37 -2.79 13.56 3.64
C ALA A 37 -2.29 14.30 2.37
N PRO A 38 -1.11 13.93 1.84
CA PRO A 38 -0.50 14.63 0.70
C PRO A 38 -1.37 14.63 -0.56
N ALA A 39 -2.32 13.69 -0.66
CA ALA A 39 -3.30 13.61 -1.74
C ALA A 39 -4.71 14.08 -1.35
N ALA A 40 -4.95 14.53 -0.11
CA ALA A 40 -6.29 14.92 0.37
C ALA A 40 -6.93 16.05 -0.46
N THR A 41 -6.12 16.90 -1.08
CA THR A 41 -6.56 18.02 -1.94
C THR A 41 -6.30 17.78 -3.42
N GLN A 42 -5.73 16.64 -3.80
CA GLN A 42 -5.43 16.30 -5.20
C GLN A 42 -6.71 15.82 -5.91
N SER A 43 -7.06 16.47 -7.02
CA SER A 43 -8.15 16.13 -7.92
C SER A 43 -7.60 15.50 -9.20
N TYR A 44 -8.39 14.67 -9.89
CA TYR A 44 -8.04 14.07 -11.19
C TYR A 44 -7.54 15.09 -12.24
N ARG A 45 -7.93 16.37 -12.11
CA ARG A 45 -7.47 17.47 -12.98
C ARG A 45 -6.02 17.92 -12.74
N GLN A 46 -5.40 17.51 -11.64
CA GLN A 46 -4.03 17.86 -11.25
C GLN A 46 -3.03 16.76 -11.61
N ILE A 47 -3.50 15.61 -12.11
CA ILE A 47 -2.67 14.52 -12.60
C ILE A 47 -2.44 14.76 -14.10
N PRO A 48 -1.20 15.00 -14.55
CA PRO A 48 -0.88 15.09 -15.97
C PRO A 48 -1.22 13.76 -16.66
N ASP A 49 -1.85 13.82 -17.82
CA ASP A 49 -2.08 12.62 -18.64
C ASP A 49 -0.74 12.09 -19.13
N GLU A 50 -0.48 10.79 -18.94
CA GLU A 50 0.74 10.16 -19.41
C GLU A 50 0.62 9.93 -20.92
N SER A 51 1.19 10.84 -21.72
CA SER A 51 1.26 10.76 -23.19
C SER A 51 2.51 10.04 -23.69
#